data_AF-A0A958T0T4-F1
#
_entry.id   AF-A0A958T0T4-F1
#
_cell.length_a   1.000
_cell.length_b   1.000
_cell.length_c   1.000
_cell.angle_alpha   90.00
_cell.angle_beta   90.00
_cell.angle_gamma   90.00
#
_symmetry.space_group_name_H-M   'P 1'
#
loop_
_entity.id
_entity.type
_entity.pdbx_description
1 polymer ?
#
loop_
_entity_poly.entity_id
_entity_poly.type
_entity_poly.pdbx_seq_one_letter_code
_entity_poly.pdbx_strand_id
1 'polypeptide(L)'
;MKSPESVMLGISIGDLNGVGGEIILKTFEDERMLDFCTPVIFASTKAVTFLKNHFNFDVKFNGINDLNQVVKGKLNVFNVWKDQPEIQFGKEDFKMGSLAIKSFEAAVRALKQNKIDALVTAPINKHNIQSEEFKFPGHTDYLDKELEGNSLMLMVCDNLRVGLLTDHVPIKNISEKITEA
;
A
#
# COMPACT_ATOMS: atom_id res chain seq x y z
N MET A 1 -24.90 -3.23 -2.73
CA MET A 1 -23.63 -2.66 -2.25
C MET A 1 -23.28 -3.34 -0.95
N LYS A 2 -22.04 -3.82 -0.81
CA LYS A 2 -21.48 -4.37 0.43
C LYS A 2 -21.59 -3.31 1.55
N SER A 3 -21.96 -3.68 2.78
CA SER A 3 -21.90 -2.76 3.92
C SER A 3 -20.44 -2.31 4.13
N PRO A 4 -20.16 -1.09 4.61
CA PRO A 4 -18.78 -0.60 4.74
C PRO A 4 -17.89 -1.54 5.60
N GLU A 5 -18.43 -2.14 6.67
CA GLU A 5 -17.76 -3.21 7.45
C GLU A 5 -17.32 -4.44 6.62
N SER A 6 -17.89 -4.65 5.43
CA SER A 6 -17.62 -5.80 4.57
C SER A 6 -16.60 -5.56 3.46
N VAL A 7 -16.06 -4.33 3.33
CA VAL A 7 -14.97 -4.03 2.38
C VAL A 7 -13.64 -4.45 3.00
N MET A 8 -13.00 -5.47 2.43
CA MET A 8 -11.64 -5.85 2.82
C MET A 8 -10.63 -4.94 2.14
N LEU A 9 -10.00 -4.06 2.92
CA LEU A 9 -9.03 -3.07 2.43
C LEU A 9 -7.62 -3.61 2.62
N GLY A 10 -6.96 -4.01 1.53
CA GLY A 10 -5.54 -4.37 1.57
C GLY A 10 -4.66 -3.13 1.59
N ILE A 11 -3.63 -3.14 2.43
CA ILE A 11 -2.72 -2.01 2.61
C ILE A 11 -1.28 -2.50 2.48
N SER A 12 -0.53 -1.97 1.51
CA SER A 12 0.93 -2.18 1.48
C SER A 12 1.61 -1.22 2.47
N ILE A 13 2.60 -1.70 3.22
CA ILE A 13 3.22 -0.95 4.33
C ILE A 13 4.18 0.16 3.84
N GLY A 14 4.62 0.07 2.58
CA GLY A 14 5.57 1.01 2.00
C GLY A 14 6.98 0.85 2.59
N ASP A 15 7.79 1.90 2.47
CA ASP A 15 9.13 1.93 3.05
C ASP A 15 9.05 2.02 4.59
N LEU A 16 9.62 1.02 5.28
CA LEU A 16 9.62 0.94 6.75
C LEU A 16 10.46 2.04 7.41
N ASN A 17 11.43 2.61 6.71
CA ASN A 17 12.19 3.78 7.18
C ASN A 17 11.47 5.10 6.87
N GLY A 18 10.40 5.06 6.08
CA GLY A 18 9.58 6.21 5.75
C GLY A 18 8.40 6.42 6.70
N VAL A 19 7.46 7.26 6.26
CA VAL A 19 6.28 7.68 7.05
C VAL A 19 5.07 6.74 6.89
N GLY A 20 5.15 5.73 6.01
CA GLY A 20 4.02 4.87 5.68
C GLY A 20 3.44 4.14 6.89
N GLY A 21 4.33 3.52 7.66
CA GLY A 21 3.96 2.76 8.86
C GLY A 21 3.29 3.61 9.94
N GLU A 22 3.79 4.82 10.20
CA GLU A 22 3.18 5.72 11.20
C GLU A 22 1.80 6.20 10.76
N ILE A 23 1.61 6.53 9.48
CA ILE A 23 0.34 7.04 8.96
C ILE A 23 -0.73 5.96 9.05
N ILE A 24 -0.38 4.72 8.68
CA ILE A 24 -1.29 3.57 8.77
C ILE A 24 -1.73 3.36 10.22
N LEU A 25 -0.78 3.29 11.15
CA LEU A 25 -1.09 3.05 12.57
C LEU A 25 -1.91 4.19 13.18
N LYS A 26 -1.53 5.44 12.92
CA LYS A 26 -2.27 6.62 13.38
C LYS A 26 -3.70 6.66 12.83
N THR A 27 -3.91 6.20 11.60
CA THR A 27 -5.24 6.12 10.98
C THR A 27 -6.12 5.12 11.73
N PHE A 28 -5.59 3.94 12.06
CA PHE A 28 -6.37 2.87 12.72
C PHE A 28 -6.30 2.87 14.25
N GLU A 29 -5.65 3.87 14.84
CA GLU A 29 -5.81 4.19 16.27
C GLU A 29 -7.21 4.73 16.55
N ASP A 30 -7.82 5.40 15.56
CA ASP A 30 -9.23 5.76 15.61
C ASP A 30 -10.10 4.58 15.19
N GLU A 31 -10.73 3.91 16.17
CA GLU A 31 -11.55 2.73 15.94
C GLU A 31 -12.73 2.99 14.98
N ARG A 32 -13.17 4.26 14.80
CA ARG A 32 -14.21 4.62 13.83
C ARG A 32 -13.83 4.29 12.39
N MET A 33 -12.54 4.18 12.09
CA MET A 33 -12.07 3.74 10.77
C MET A 33 -12.46 2.30 10.43
N LEU A 34 -12.69 1.47 11.46
CA LEU A 34 -13.09 0.07 11.30
C LEU A 34 -14.58 -0.07 10.92
N ASP A 35 -15.38 0.98 11.10
CA ASP A 35 -16.77 1.02 10.62
C ASP A 35 -16.82 1.12 9.08
N PHE A 36 -15.77 1.68 8.46
CA PHE A 36 -15.66 1.89 7.02
C PHE A 36 -15.05 0.71 6.25
N CYS A 37 -14.24 -0.12 6.91
CA CYS A 37 -13.54 -1.22 6.26
C CYS A 37 -12.99 -2.25 7.26
N THR A 38 -12.65 -3.44 6.75
CA THR A 38 -11.79 -4.40 7.44
C THR A 38 -10.37 -4.30 6.86
N PRO A 39 -9.44 -3.58 7.50
CA PRO A 39 -8.09 -3.37 6.98
C PRO A 39 -7.18 -4.58 7.19
N VAL A 40 -6.39 -4.89 6.16
CA VAL A 40 -5.37 -5.96 6.14
C VAL A 40 -4.04 -5.36 5.68
N ILE A 41 -3.13 -5.15 6.63
CA ILE A 41 -1.78 -4.66 6.36
C ILE A 41 -0.92 -5.85 5.91
N PHE A 42 -0.34 -5.76 4.71
CA PHE A 42 0.63 -6.73 4.21
C PHE A 42 2.01 -6.36 4.72
N ALA A 43 2.49 -6.99 5.80
CA ALA A 43 3.76 -6.65 6.43
C ALA A 43 4.35 -7.81 7.23
N SER A 44 5.12 -7.54 8.28
CA SER A 44 5.42 -8.49 9.35
C SER A 44 4.82 -7.98 10.65
N THR A 45 4.19 -8.86 11.43
CA THR A 45 3.67 -8.50 12.76
C THR A 45 4.76 -7.93 13.65
N LYS A 46 6.02 -8.39 13.52
CA LYS A 46 7.16 -7.84 14.28
C LYS A 46 7.47 -6.40 13.89
N ALA A 47 7.44 -6.07 12.61
CA ALA A 47 7.66 -4.71 12.12
C ALA A 47 6.53 -3.77 12.59
N VAL A 48 5.28 -4.22 12.48
CA VAL A 48 4.12 -3.45 12.94
C VAL A 48 4.14 -3.26 14.46
N THR A 49 4.49 -4.29 15.24
CA THR A 49 4.69 -4.16 16.70
C THR A 49 5.80 -3.17 17.04
N PHE A 50 6.93 -3.22 16.33
CA PHE A 50 8.00 -2.25 16.53
C PHE A 50 7.52 -0.82 16.31
N LEU A 51 6.86 -0.55 15.18
CA LEU A 51 6.33 0.77 14.84
C LEU A 51 5.30 1.25 15.88
N LYS A 52 4.36 0.37 16.26
CA LYS A 52 3.37 0.64 17.31
C LYS A 52 4.04 1.08 18.61
N ASN A 53 5.03 0.32 19.07
CA ASN A 53 5.73 0.60 20.32
C ASN A 53 6.61 1.85 20.22
N HIS A 54 7.29 2.05 19.09
CA HIS A 54 8.15 3.21 18.86
C HIS A 54 7.37 4.53 18.91
N PHE A 55 6.20 4.57 18.26
CA PHE A 55 5.34 5.76 18.22
C PHE A 55 4.33 5.83 19.38
N ASN A 56 4.30 4.82 20.27
CA ASN A 56 3.39 4.71 21.40
C ASN A 56 1.90 4.79 21.02
N PHE A 57 1.52 4.13 19.92
CA PHE A 57 0.12 4.04 19.48
C PHE A 57 -0.63 2.93 20.22
N ASP A 58 -1.87 3.18 20.66
CA ASP A 58 -2.72 2.17 21.29
C ASP A 58 -3.58 1.41 20.26
N VAL A 59 -2.91 0.79 19.30
CA VAL A 59 -3.56 0.02 18.23
C VAL A 59 -3.55 -1.47 18.57
N LYS A 60 -4.72 -2.13 18.46
CA LYS A 60 -4.85 -3.59 18.56
C LYS A 60 -4.99 -4.19 17.16
N PHE A 61 -4.22 -5.23 16.88
CA PHE A 61 -4.30 -5.92 15.60
C PHE A 61 -4.17 -7.44 15.76
N ASN A 62 -4.71 -8.16 14.79
CA ASN A 62 -4.61 -9.62 14.68
C ASN A 62 -3.53 -9.99 13.67
N GLY A 63 -2.53 -10.75 14.09
CA GLY A 63 -1.55 -11.33 13.17
C GLY A 63 -2.10 -12.57 12.49
N ILE A 64 -2.05 -12.61 11.16
CA ILE A 64 -2.55 -13.72 10.34
C ILE A 64 -1.49 -14.21 9.36
N ASN A 65 -1.55 -15.49 8.99
CA ASN A 65 -0.70 -16.08 7.96
C ASN A 65 -1.49 -16.57 6.75
N ASP A 66 -2.83 -16.58 6.85
CA ASP A 66 -3.76 -16.93 5.79
C ASP A 66 -4.90 -15.90 5.78
N LEU A 67 -5.31 -15.44 4.59
CA LEU A 67 -6.35 -14.41 4.44
C LEU A 67 -7.75 -14.90 4.87
N ASN A 68 -7.96 -16.21 5.00
CA ASN A 68 -9.20 -16.76 5.57
C ASN A 68 -9.28 -16.57 7.10
N GLN A 69 -8.17 -16.17 7.75
CA GLN A 69 -8.12 -15.89 9.19
C GLN A 69 -8.48 -14.43 9.52
N VAL A 70 -8.79 -13.60 8.51
CA VAL A 70 -9.16 -12.20 8.70
C VAL A 70 -10.34 -12.08 9.67
N VAL A 71 -10.16 -11.28 10.72
CA VAL A 71 -11.23 -10.92 11.64
C VAL A 71 -11.88 -9.63 11.13
N LYS A 72 -13.16 -9.70 10.75
CA LYS A 72 -13.93 -8.55 10.26
C LYS A 72 -14.04 -7.45 11.32
N GLY A 73 -14.02 -6.19 10.88
CA GLY A 73 -14.11 -5.02 11.76
C GLY A 73 -12.93 -4.89 12.74
N LYS A 74 -11.79 -5.50 12.41
CA LYS A 74 -10.54 -5.41 13.18
C LYS A 74 -9.38 -5.11 12.24
N LEU A 75 -8.31 -4.52 12.80
CA LEU A 75 -7.05 -4.41 12.09
C LEU A 75 -6.36 -5.77 12.02
N ASN A 76 -6.00 -6.19 10.81
CA ASN A 76 -5.30 -7.44 10.57
C ASN A 76 -3.93 -7.14 9.97
N VAL A 77 -2.93 -7.94 10.32
CA VAL A 77 -1.59 -7.90 9.75
C VAL A 77 -1.29 -9.26 9.12
N PHE A 78 -1.26 -9.31 7.80
CA PHE A 78 -0.87 -10.49 7.04
C PHE A 78 0.65 -10.58 6.95
N ASN A 79 1.22 -11.65 7.52
CA ASN A 79 2.66 -11.88 7.53
C ASN A 79 3.20 -12.26 6.14
N VAL A 80 3.91 -11.33 5.52
CA VAL A 80 4.59 -11.48 4.23
C VAL A 80 6.04 -11.95 4.43
N TRP A 81 6.69 -11.60 5.54
CA TRP A 81 8.05 -12.04 5.88
C TRP A 81 8.23 -12.30 7.38
N LYS A 82 9.25 -13.09 7.72
CA LYS A 82 9.53 -13.55 9.10
C LYS A 82 10.62 -12.75 9.81
N ASP A 83 11.54 -12.17 9.03
CA ASP A 83 12.70 -11.45 9.54
C ASP A 83 12.27 -10.13 10.17
N GLN A 84 13.01 -9.69 11.19
CA GLN A 84 12.82 -8.37 11.78
C GLN A 84 13.95 -7.47 11.30
N PRO A 85 13.70 -6.62 10.28
CA PRO A 85 14.71 -5.68 9.84
C PRO A 85 14.93 -4.60 10.91
N GLU A 86 16.15 -4.04 10.96
CA GLU A 86 16.44 -2.90 11.82
C GLU A 86 15.91 -1.63 11.15
N ILE A 87 14.85 -1.05 11.71
CA ILE A 87 14.22 0.15 11.15
C ILE A 87 15.02 1.38 11.59
N GLN A 88 15.52 2.13 10.62
CA GLN A 88 16.30 3.36 10.79
C GLN A 88 15.61 4.51 10.07
N PHE A 89 14.72 5.20 10.77
CA PHE A 89 13.87 6.24 10.18
C PHE A 89 14.66 7.31 9.41
N GLY A 90 14.18 7.66 8.23
CA GLY A 90 14.77 8.66 7.35
C GLY A 90 16.05 8.22 6.63
N LYS A 91 16.54 6.99 6.85
CA LYS A 91 17.74 6.47 6.19
C LYS A 91 17.37 5.62 4.98
N GLU A 92 18.04 5.87 3.86
CA GLU A 92 17.92 5.02 2.69
C GLU A 92 18.53 3.63 2.95
N ASP A 93 17.74 2.58 2.66
CA ASP A 93 18.17 1.19 2.75
C ASP A 93 17.46 0.33 1.69
N PHE A 94 18.23 -0.32 0.82
CA PHE A 94 17.74 -1.22 -0.23
C PHE A 94 17.01 -2.45 0.33
N LYS A 95 17.35 -2.89 1.54
CA LYS A 95 16.62 -3.96 2.21
C LYS A 95 15.19 -3.52 2.55
N MET A 96 15.00 -2.27 2.96
CA MET A 96 13.65 -1.72 3.21
C MET A 96 12.87 -1.55 1.93
N GLY A 97 13.53 -1.08 0.86
CA GLY A 97 12.94 -1.03 -0.48
C GLY A 97 12.44 -2.41 -0.94
N SER A 98 13.26 -3.46 -0.78
CA SER A 98 12.85 -4.84 -1.10
C SER A 98 11.65 -5.31 -0.26
N LEU A 99 11.61 -4.99 1.04
CA LEU A 99 10.46 -5.34 1.90
C LEU A 99 9.20 -4.56 1.54
N ALA A 100 9.33 -3.28 1.16
CA ALA A 100 8.24 -2.45 0.67
C ALA A 100 7.61 -3.05 -0.60
N ILE A 101 8.47 -3.49 -1.54
CA ILE A 101 8.01 -4.18 -2.75
C ILE A 101 7.36 -5.51 -2.42
N LYS A 102 7.97 -6.36 -1.57
CA LYS A 102 7.35 -7.63 -1.15
C LYS A 102 5.96 -7.45 -0.54
N SER A 103 5.79 -6.41 0.28
CA SER A 103 4.49 -6.01 0.82
C SER A 103 3.50 -5.67 -0.29
N PHE A 104 3.90 -4.81 -1.23
CA PHE A 104 3.09 -4.37 -2.35
C PHE A 104 2.69 -5.53 -3.28
N GLU A 105 3.63 -6.36 -3.72
CA GLU A 105 3.37 -7.51 -4.58
C GLU A 105 2.43 -8.53 -3.92
N ALA A 106 2.57 -8.76 -2.61
CA ALA A 106 1.67 -9.63 -1.87
C ALA A 106 0.23 -9.07 -1.83
N ALA A 107 0.09 -7.75 -1.66
CA ALA A 107 -1.20 -7.08 -1.67
C ALA A 107 -1.84 -7.11 -3.08
N VAL A 108 -1.07 -6.87 -4.13
CA VAL A 108 -1.53 -6.99 -5.53
C VAL A 108 -1.96 -8.41 -5.86
N ARG A 109 -1.20 -9.42 -5.42
CA ARG A 109 -1.59 -10.83 -5.59
C ARG A 109 -2.91 -11.13 -4.89
N ALA A 110 -3.11 -10.65 -3.67
CA ALA A 110 -4.37 -10.81 -2.96
C ALA A 110 -5.54 -10.12 -3.69
N LEU A 111 -5.29 -8.95 -4.26
CA LEU A 111 -6.29 -8.22 -5.08
C LEU A 111 -6.68 -9.03 -6.32
N LYS A 112 -5.69 -9.50 -7.10
CA LYS A 112 -5.92 -10.35 -8.30
C LYS A 112 -6.69 -11.63 -7.99
N GLN A 113 -6.52 -12.18 -6.80
CA GLN A 113 -7.22 -13.38 -6.33
C GLN A 113 -8.59 -13.09 -5.70
N ASN A 114 -9.07 -11.83 -5.75
CA ASN A 114 -10.31 -11.38 -5.11
C ASN A 114 -10.35 -11.69 -3.60
N LYS A 115 -9.20 -11.69 -2.93
CA LYS A 115 -9.07 -11.90 -1.48
C LYS A 115 -9.13 -10.60 -0.68
N ILE A 116 -8.99 -9.47 -1.35
CA ILE A 116 -9.27 -8.13 -0.86
C ILE A 116 -10.12 -7.40 -1.90
N ASP A 117 -10.91 -6.43 -1.47
CA ASP A 117 -11.83 -5.67 -2.33
C ASP A 117 -11.18 -4.40 -2.91
N ALA A 118 -10.22 -3.81 -2.19
CA ALA A 118 -9.50 -2.62 -2.60
C ALA A 118 -8.06 -2.64 -2.09
N LEU A 119 -7.17 -1.92 -2.77
CA LEU A 119 -5.77 -1.74 -2.40
C LEU A 119 -5.47 -0.28 -2.13
N VAL A 120 -4.84 0.00 -0.99
CA VAL A 120 -4.26 1.30 -0.63
C VAL A 120 -2.77 1.10 -0.43
N THR A 121 -1.95 1.96 -1.05
CA THR A 121 -0.50 1.84 -0.99
C THR A 121 0.10 2.95 -0.13
N ALA A 122 0.91 2.59 0.86
CA ALA A 122 1.77 3.56 1.53
C ALA A 122 2.96 3.97 0.63
N PRO A 123 3.59 5.13 0.90
CA PRO A 123 4.70 5.63 0.09
C PRO A 123 5.91 4.69 0.05
N ILE A 124 6.57 4.65 -1.09
CA ILE A 124 7.84 3.94 -1.33
C ILE A 124 8.89 4.93 -1.85
N ASN A 125 10.17 4.65 -1.62
CA ASN A 125 11.26 5.43 -2.21
C ASN A 125 11.68 4.80 -3.56
N LYS A 126 11.47 5.54 -4.67
CA LYS A 126 11.77 5.05 -6.02
C LYS A 126 13.23 4.65 -6.24
N HIS A 127 14.17 5.20 -5.48
CA HIS A 127 15.59 4.89 -5.61
C HIS A 127 15.95 3.53 -5.01
N ASN A 128 15.39 3.19 -3.84
CA ASN A 128 15.78 1.98 -3.10
C ASN A 128 14.96 0.73 -3.44
N ILE A 129 13.85 0.89 -4.17
CA ILE A 129 13.00 -0.22 -4.63
C ILE A 129 13.51 -0.89 -5.91
N GLN A 130 14.41 -0.23 -6.66
CA GLN A 130 14.90 -0.79 -7.92
C GLN A 130 15.81 -1.98 -7.64
N SER A 131 15.57 -3.08 -8.33
CA SER A 131 16.38 -4.29 -8.24
C SER A 131 16.43 -5.02 -9.57
N GLU A 132 17.14 -6.14 -9.64
CA GLU A 132 17.06 -7.02 -10.81
C GLU A 132 15.66 -7.58 -11.02
N GLU A 133 14.92 -7.78 -9.92
CA GLU A 133 13.58 -8.39 -9.88
C GLU A 133 12.45 -7.34 -10.04
N PHE A 134 12.70 -6.08 -9.69
CA PHE A 134 11.71 -5.00 -9.75
C PHE A 134 12.28 -3.76 -10.46
N LYS A 135 11.86 -3.56 -11.71
CA LYS A 135 12.28 -2.43 -12.57
C LYS A 135 11.06 -1.65 -13.05
N PHE A 136 10.39 -0.98 -12.13
CA PHE A 136 9.22 -0.16 -12.44
C PHE A 136 9.43 1.28 -11.97
N PRO A 137 8.99 2.29 -12.74
CA PRO A 137 9.05 3.69 -12.33
C PRO A 137 8.19 4.01 -11.10
N GLY A 138 7.17 3.20 -10.83
CA GLY A 138 6.29 3.35 -9.68
C GLY A 138 5.20 2.28 -9.58
N HIS A 139 4.24 2.51 -8.68
CA HIS A 139 3.12 1.60 -8.44
C HIS A 139 2.23 1.43 -9.68
N THR A 140 1.93 2.52 -10.40
CA THR A 140 1.01 2.53 -11.54
C THR A 140 1.47 1.59 -12.65
N ASP A 141 2.73 1.71 -13.08
CA ASP A 141 3.28 0.88 -14.15
C ASP A 141 3.28 -0.62 -13.79
N TYR A 142 3.55 -0.94 -12.53
CA TYR A 142 3.48 -2.32 -12.04
C TYR A 142 2.05 -2.85 -12.06
N LEU A 143 1.08 -2.05 -11.59
CA LEU A 143 -0.33 -2.43 -11.59
C LEU A 143 -0.88 -2.62 -13.01
N ASP A 144 -0.54 -1.75 -13.95
CA ASP A 144 -0.97 -1.90 -15.35
C ASP A 144 -0.48 -3.20 -15.95
N LYS A 145 0.78 -3.56 -15.70
CA LYS A 145 1.32 -4.85 -16.11
C LYS A 145 0.60 -6.01 -15.44
N GLU A 146 0.44 -5.96 -14.12
CA GLU A 146 -0.13 -7.09 -13.36
C GLU A 146 -1.64 -7.27 -13.56
N LEU A 147 -2.37 -6.19 -13.83
CA LEU A 147 -3.82 -6.21 -14.04
C LEU A 147 -4.21 -6.19 -15.51
N GLU A 148 -3.23 -6.22 -16.42
CA GLU A 148 -3.42 -6.17 -17.88
C GLU A 148 -4.33 -4.99 -18.30
N GLY A 149 -4.11 -3.85 -17.65
CA GLY A 149 -4.95 -2.66 -17.77
C GLY A 149 -4.29 -1.50 -18.52
N ASN A 150 -5.07 -0.45 -18.74
CA ASN A 150 -4.60 0.86 -19.19
C ASN A 150 -5.10 1.89 -18.17
N SER A 151 -4.28 2.22 -17.17
CA SER A 151 -4.69 3.07 -16.07
C SER A 151 -4.85 4.55 -16.46
N LEU A 152 -5.77 5.21 -15.77
CA LEU A 152 -5.94 6.66 -15.79
C LEU A 152 -5.72 7.20 -14.38
N MET A 153 -4.80 8.15 -14.22
CA MET A 153 -4.58 8.80 -12.94
C MET A 153 -5.70 9.81 -12.66
N LEU A 154 -6.37 9.63 -11.52
CA LEU A 154 -7.37 10.55 -10.99
C LEU A 154 -6.88 11.17 -9.68
N MET A 155 -6.93 12.50 -9.58
CA MET A 155 -6.81 13.24 -8.33
C MET A 155 -8.21 13.65 -7.87
N VAL A 156 -8.61 13.21 -6.69
CA VAL A 156 -9.98 13.37 -6.18
C VAL A 156 -9.96 14.02 -4.80
N CYS A 157 -10.77 15.07 -4.62
CA CYS A 157 -11.03 15.71 -3.34
C CYS A 157 -12.50 16.17 -3.35
N ASP A 158 -13.31 15.77 -2.37
CA ASP A 158 -14.73 16.16 -2.19
C ASP A 158 -15.52 16.52 -3.46
N ASN A 159 -15.52 17.80 -3.85
CA ASN A 159 -16.27 18.36 -4.97
C ASN A 159 -15.48 18.47 -6.30
N LEU A 160 -14.21 18.04 -6.33
CA LEU A 160 -13.30 18.12 -7.46
C LEU A 160 -12.74 16.74 -7.83
N ARG A 161 -12.84 16.39 -9.11
CA ARG A 161 -12.21 15.20 -9.69
C ARG A 161 -11.46 15.62 -10.94
N VAL A 162 -10.15 15.38 -10.96
CA VAL A 162 -9.27 15.73 -12.09
C VAL A 162 -8.65 14.44 -12.63
N GLY A 163 -8.94 14.12 -13.89
CA GLY A 163 -8.24 13.08 -14.61
C GLY A 163 -7.09 13.66 -15.45
N LEU A 164 -5.96 12.98 -15.44
CA LEU A 164 -4.79 13.38 -16.20
C LEU A 164 -4.73 12.64 -17.53
N LEU A 165 -4.83 13.36 -18.64
CA LEU A 165 -4.66 12.79 -19.99
C LEU A 165 -3.20 12.40 -20.26
N THR A 166 -2.26 13.18 -19.72
CA THR A 166 -0.83 12.90 -19.73
C THR A 166 -0.30 13.04 -18.31
N ASP A 167 0.64 12.19 -17.91
CA ASP A 167 1.18 12.13 -16.56
C ASP A 167 2.52 12.89 -16.44
N HIS A 168 3.64 12.20 -16.17
CA HIS A 168 4.96 12.78 -15.91
C HIS A 168 5.72 13.11 -17.21
N VAL A 169 5.14 13.95 -18.07
CA VAL A 169 5.71 14.34 -19.36
C VAL A 169 6.26 15.78 -19.31
N PRO A 170 7.46 16.06 -19.86
CA PRO A 170 7.96 17.43 -19.99
C PRO A 170 6.98 18.32 -20.77
N ILE A 171 6.76 19.55 -20.32
CA ILE A 171 5.72 20.46 -20.89
C ILE A 171 5.80 20.59 -22.41
N LYS A 172 7.01 20.73 -22.96
CA LYS A 172 7.25 20.87 -24.41
C LYS A 172 6.78 19.66 -25.25
N ASN A 173 6.60 18.49 -24.63
CA ASN A 173 6.23 17.25 -25.31
C ASN A 173 4.74 16.90 -25.13
N ILE A 174 3.97 17.69 -24.36
CA ILE A 174 2.57 17.34 -24.04
C ILE A 174 1.71 17.31 -25.30
N SER A 175 1.79 18.33 -26.15
CA SER A 175 0.95 18.42 -27.36
C SER A 175 1.16 17.26 -28.34
N GLU A 176 2.38 16.72 -28.40
CA GLU A 176 2.72 15.57 -29.25
C GLU A 176 2.13 14.25 -28.75
N LYS A 177 1.76 14.18 -27.47
CA LYS A 177 1.23 12.97 -26.81
C LYS A 177 -0.29 12.88 -26.82
N ILE A 178 -0.97 13.95 -27.24
CA ILE A 178 -2.44 13.99 -27.29
C ILE A 178 -2.88 13.52 -28.68
N THR A 179 -3.59 12.40 -28.74
CA THR A 179 -4.15 11.84 -29.98
C THR A 179 -5.67 11.67 -29.85
N GLU A 180 -6.36 11.58 -30.98
CA GLU A 180 -7.75 11.08 -30.99
C GLU A 180 -7.78 9.60 -30.59
N ALA A 181 -8.93 9.16 -30.08
CA ALA A 181 -9.15 7.78 -29.62
C ALA A 181 -9.36 6.81 -30.79
#